data_AF-A0A1G8L1B6-F1
#
_entry.id   AF-A0A1G8L1B6-F1
#
_cell.length_a   1.000
_cell.length_b   1.000
_cell.length_c   1.000
_cell.angle_alpha   90.00
_cell.angle_beta   90.00
_cell.angle_gamma   90.00
#
_symmetry.space_group_name_H-M   'P 1'
#
loop_
_entity.id
_entity.type
_entity.pdbx_description
1 polymer ?
#
loop_
_entity_poly.entity_id
_entity_poly.type
_entity_poly.pdbx_seq_one_letter_code
_entity_poly.pdbx_strand_id
1 'polypeptide(L)'
;MRIVYLQYASDPVTFFDYRSLYRQPEWMAGPRGSDVSPELKWYPVVTLLQLTVDMAMATTAPMGYGHVYAPEHYIDAWIEVTDVRGWTAEQINRLKLEFSRRR
;
A
#
# COMPACT_ATOMS: atom_id res chain seq x y z
N MET A 1 -1.07 -19.13 15.34
CA MET A 1 -1.73 -18.38 14.24
C MET A 1 -0.77 -17.31 13.77
N ARG A 2 -0.51 -17.20 12.46
CA ARG A 2 0.35 -16.16 11.86
C ARG A 2 -0.52 -15.24 11.02
N ILE A 3 -0.37 -13.92 11.19
CA ILE A 3 -1.12 -12.89 10.47
C ILE A 3 -0.11 -11.88 9.95
N VAL A 4 -0.22 -11.52 8.68
CA VAL A 4 0.59 -10.49 8.04
C VAL A 4 -0.35 -9.49 7.38
N TYR A 5 -0.04 -8.20 7.54
CA TYR A 5 -0.70 -7.12 6.84
C TYR A 5 0.23 -6.61 5.74
N LEU A 6 -0.13 -6.89 4.49
CA LEU A 6 0.46 -6.23 3.33
C LEU A 6 -0.39 -5.00 3.04
N GLN A 7 0.18 -3.80 3.23
CA GLN A 7 -0.54 -2.55 3.13
C GLN A 7 0.37 -1.49 2.51
N TYR A 8 -0.07 -0.84 1.43
CA TYR A 8 0.63 0.30 0.85
C TYR A 8 0.13 1.58 1.50
N ALA A 9 1.04 2.47 1.89
CA ALA A 9 0.64 3.69 2.60
C ALA A 9 -0.09 4.69 1.68
N SER A 10 0.14 4.60 0.36
CA SER A 10 -0.61 5.36 -0.64
C SER A 10 -1.94 4.74 -1.07
N ASP A 11 -2.41 3.64 -0.47
CA ASP A 11 -3.66 2.97 -0.87
C ASP A 11 -4.90 3.77 -0.44
N PRO A 12 -5.60 4.46 -1.36
CA PRO A 12 -6.75 5.27 -0.96
C PRO A 12 -7.92 4.41 -0.50
N VAL A 13 -8.03 3.16 -0.99
CA VAL A 13 -9.13 2.25 -0.61
C VAL A 13 -9.03 1.88 0.86
N THR A 14 -7.81 1.59 1.31
CA THR A 14 -7.52 1.21 2.69
C THR A 14 -7.72 2.37 3.66
N PHE A 15 -7.32 3.58 3.28
CA PHE A 15 -7.23 4.72 4.21
C PHE A 15 -8.35 5.76 4.11
N PHE A 16 -9.28 5.62 3.17
CA PHE A 16 -10.39 6.57 3.05
C PHE A 16 -11.31 6.54 4.27
N ASP A 17 -11.58 7.74 4.79
CA ASP A 17 -12.47 7.95 5.92
C ASP A 17 -13.26 9.24 5.68
N TYR A 18 -14.59 9.16 5.61
CA TYR A 18 -15.46 10.33 5.40
C TYR A 18 -15.29 11.39 6.52
N ARG A 19 -14.82 10.98 7.70
CA ARG A 19 -14.52 11.90 8.81
C ARG A 19 -13.36 12.84 8.49
N SER A 20 -12.59 12.58 7.44
CA SER A 20 -11.59 13.51 6.88
C SER A 20 -12.17 14.88 6.53
N LEU A 21 -13.51 14.97 6.41
CA LEU A 21 -14.27 16.21 6.30
C LEU A 21 -13.94 17.21 7.41
N TYR A 22 -13.83 16.75 8.66
CA TYR A 22 -13.69 17.59 9.86
C TYR A 22 -12.62 17.10 10.85
N ARG A 23 -11.96 15.98 10.58
CA ARG A 23 -10.91 15.40 11.41
C ARG A 23 -9.70 15.04 10.54
N GLN A 24 -8.49 15.39 10.98
CA GLN A 24 -7.28 14.97 10.29
C GLN A 24 -7.17 13.44 10.27
N PRO A 25 -6.86 12.81 9.11
CA PRO A 25 -6.60 11.37 9.05
C PRO A 25 -5.43 10.99 9.96
N GLU A 26 -5.55 9.88 10.69
CA GLU A 26 -4.56 9.46 11.69
C GLU A 26 -3.18 9.20 11.07
N TRP A 27 -3.13 8.69 9.84
CA TRP A 27 -1.89 8.45 9.09
C TRP A 27 -1.15 9.76 8.73
N MET A 28 -1.80 10.92 8.80
CA MET A 28 -1.16 12.23 8.57
C MET A 28 -0.53 12.83 9.82
N ALA A 29 -0.79 12.28 11.01
CA ALA A 29 -0.27 12.80 12.28
C ALA A 29 1.18 12.35 12.57
N GLY A 30 1.58 11.20 12.03
CA GLY A 30 2.93 10.64 12.15
C GLY A 30 3.77 10.75 10.88
N PRO A 31 4.95 10.12 10.85
CA PRO A 31 5.71 9.94 9.62
C PRO A 31 4.85 9.25 8.57
N ARG A 32 4.77 9.83 7.38
CA ARG A 32 4.01 9.28 6.27
C ARG A 32 4.78 8.16 5.61
N GLY A 33 4.08 7.23 4.97
CA GLY A 33 4.72 6.23 4.13
C GLY A 33 5.53 6.88 3.02
N SER A 34 6.57 6.18 2.56
CA SER A 34 7.53 6.69 1.57
C SER A 34 6.91 7.04 0.21
N ASP A 35 5.76 6.47 -0.10
CA ASP A 35 4.97 6.67 -1.31
C ASP A 35 3.87 7.74 -1.14
N VAL A 36 3.78 8.40 0.01
CA VAL A 36 2.86 9.51 0.25
C VAL A 36 3.62 10.83 0.23
N SER A 37 3.18 11.78 -0.58
CA SER A 37 3.85 13.09 -0.71
C SER A 37 3.93 13.82 0.65
N PRO A 38 5.11 14.34 1.05
CA PRO A 38 5.25 15.17 2.25
C PRO A 38 4.53 16.53 2.10
N GLU A 39 4.19 16.94 0.88
CA GLU A 39 3.53 18.22 0.59
C GLU A 39 2.02 18.17 0.82
N LEU A 40 1.40 16.98 0.88
CA LEU A 40 -0.03 16.83 1.12
C LEU A 40 -0.38 17.34 2.52
N LYS A 41 -1.00 18.51 2.65
CA LYS A 41 -1.41 19.05 3.96
C LYS A 41 -2.89 18.79 4.19
N TRP A 42 -3.26 18.59 5.45
CA TRP A 42 -4.66 18.45 5.81
C TRP A 42 -5.34 19.82 5.81
N TYR A 43 -6.36 19.94 4.97
CA TYR A 43 -7.30 21.05 4.95
C TYR A 43 -8.70 20.44 4.98
N PRO A 44 -9.55 20.77 5.98
CA PRO A 44 -10.92 20.29 6.04
C PRO A 44 -11.65 20.49 4.72
N VAL A 45 -12.55 19.57 4.35
CA VAL A 45 -13.25 19.51 3.05
C VAL A 45 -12.32 19.26 1.86
N VAL A 46 -11.27 20.06 1.67
CA VAL A 46 -10.33 19.94 0.53
C VAL A 46 -9.65 18.58 0.52
N THR A 47 -9.10 18.14 1.66
CA THR A 47 -8.47 16.82 1.75
C THR A 47 -9.48 15.70 1.56
N LEU A 48 -10.73 15.83 2.02
CA LEU A 48 -11.76 14.83 1.73
C LEU A 48 -12.00 14.73 0.21
N LEU A 49 -12.13 15.86 -0.48
CA LEU A 49 -12.32 15.88 -1.92
C LEU A 49 -11.12 15.27 -2.66
N GLN A 50 -9.89 15.61 -2.26
CA GLN A 50 -8.67 15.02 -2.78
C GLN A 50 -8.66 13.50 -2.62
N LEU A 51 -8.93 12.99 -1.41
CA LEU A 51 -8.98 11.55 -1.13
C LEU A 51 -10.15 10.85 -1.83
N THR A 52 -11.25 11.55 -2.08
CA THR A 52 -12.40 11.00 -2.85
C THR A 52 -12.02 10.82 -4.32
N VAL A 53 -11.32 11.78 -4.92
CA VAL A 53 -10.80 11.65 -6.29
C VAL A 53 -9.76 10.54 -6.37
N ASP A 54 -8.86 10.47 -5.38
CA ASP A 54 -7.84 9.40 -5.28
C ASP A 54 -8.48 8.01 -5.19
N MET A 55 -9.51 7.85 -4.34
CA MET A 55 -10.33 6.63 -4.27
C MET A 55 -10.98 6.29 -5.62
N ALA A 56 -11.55 7.27 -6.32
CA ALA A 56 -12.18 7.04 -7.62
C ALA A 56 -11.16 6.57 -8.69
N MET A 57 -9.88 6.87 -8.49
CA MET A 57 -8.76 6.50 -9.36
C MET A 57 -7.86 5.39 -8.78
N ALA A 58 -8.32 4.70 -7.73
CA ALA A 58 -7.51 3.80 -6.89
C ALA A 58 -6.70 2.75 -7.65
N THR A 59 -7.19 2.30 -8.82
CA THR A 59 -6.58 1.23 -9.62
C THR A 59 -5.81 1.74 -10.83
N THR A 60 -5.54 3.05 -10.92
CA THR A 60 -4.84 3.67 -12.07
C THR A 60 -3.37 3.97 -11.78
N ALA A 61 -2.95 3.85 -10.51
CA ALA A 61 -1.57 4.03 -10.11
C ALA A 61 -0.66 2.98 -10.79
N PRO A 62 0.64 3.28 -10.96
CA PRO A 62 1.61 2.26 -11.37
C PRO A 62 1.58 1.06 -10.43
N MET A 63 1.83 -0.13 -10.95
CA MET A 63 1.92 -1.35 -10.14
C MET A 63 2.91 -1.18 -8.98
N GLY A 64 2.51 -1.61 -7.78
CA GLY A 64 3.28 -1.44 -6.56
C GLY A 64 2.94 -0.18 -5.76
N TYR A 65 1.91 0.58 -6.17
CA TYR A 65 1.44 1.79 -5.50
C TYR A 65 -0.09 1.82 -5.43
N GLY A 66 -0.63 2.69 -4.57
CA GLY A 66 -2.07 2.85 -4.41
C GLY A 66 -2.74 1.52 -4.08
N HIS A 67 -3.86 1.22 -4.75
CA HIS A 67 -4.55 -0.05 -4.60
C HIS A 67 -4.08 -1.13 -5.59
N VAL A 68 -2.97 -0.90 -6.31
CA VAL A 68 -2.44 -1.82 -7.32
C VAL A 68 -1.30 -2.64 -6.72
N TYR A 69 -1.64 -3.66 -5.95
CA TYR A 69 -0.67 -4.51 -5.26
C TYR A 69 0.14 -5.36 -6.23
N ALA A 70 1.46 -5.22 -6.19
CA ALA A 70 2.38 -5.97 -7.02
C ALA A 70 2.46 -7.44 -6.56
N PRO A 71 2.32 -8.42 -7.46
CA PRO A 71 2.38 -9.86 -7.13
C PRO A 71 3.66 -10.25 -6.36
N GLU A 72 4.80 -9.65 -6.71
CA GLU A 72 6.07 -9.90 -6.06
C GLU A 72 6.10 -9.50 -4.57
N HIS A 73 5.28 -8.53 -4.15
CA HIS A 73 5.20 -8.09 -2.76
C HIS A 73 4.42 -9.08 -1.87
N TYR A 74 3.55 -9.92 -2.46
CA TYR A 74 2.86 -10.98 -1.71
C TYR A 74 3.79 -12.11 -1.30
N ILE A 75 4.91 -12.30 -1.99
CA ILE A 75 5.83 -13.43 -1.73
C ILE A 75 6.37 -13.36 -0.30
N ASP A 76 6.75 -12.17 0.17
CA ASP A 76 7.23 -12.00 1.55
C ASP A 76 6.13 -12.31 2.57
N ALA A 77 4.91 -11.84 2.32
CA ALA A 77 3.78 -12.13 3.19
C ALA A 77 3.51 -13.63 3.29
N TRP A 78 3.53 -14.35 2.15
CA TRP A 78 3.33 -15.79 2.10
C TRP A 78 4.43 -16.58 2.82
N ILE A 79 5.69 -16.19 2.66
CA ILE A 79 6.82 -16.82 3.37
C ILE A 79 6.60 -16.75 4.88
N GLU A 80 6.24 -15.57 5.39
CA GLU A 80 6.00 -15.34 6.81
C GLU A 80 4.83 -16.19 7.34
N VAL A 81 3.68 -16.22 6.64
CA VAL A 81 2.50 -16.95 7.12
C VAL A 81 2.61 -18.48 6.97
N THR A 82 3.38 -19.01 6.02
CA THR A 82 3.42 -20.46 5.72
C THR A 82 4.62 -21.20 6.33
N ASP A 83 5.56 -20.52 6.98
CA ASP A 83 6.79 -21.14 7.52
C ASP A 83 7.62 -21.86 6.46
N VAL A 84 7.84 -21.23 5.30
CA VAL A 84 8.65 -21.83 4.23
C VAL A 84 10.05 -22.15 4.73
N ARG A 85 10.48 -23.41 4.56
CA ARG A 85 11.84 -23.88 4.87
C ARG A 85 12.54 -24.38 3.61
N GLY A 86 13.86 -24.28 3.59
CA GLY A 86 14.70 -24.85 2.53
C GLY A 86 14.82 -24.02 1.24
N TRP A 87 14.27 -22.81 1.21
CA TRP A 87 14.48 -21.85 0.11
C TRP A 87 15.63 -20.90 0.45
N THR A 88 16.55 -20.69 -0.50
CA THR A 88 17.61 -19.69 -0.36
C THR A 88 17.11 -18.29 -0.76
N ALA A 89 17.82 -17.25 -0.30
CA ALA A 89 17.52 -15.87 -0.68
C ALA A 89 17.58 -15.67 -2.21
N GLU A 90 18.49 -16.34 -2.91
CA GLU A 90 18.61 -16.28 -4.38
C GLU A 90 17.39 -16.88 -5.08
N GLN A 91 16.84 -17.98 -4.56
CA GLN A 91 15.64 -18.60 -5.12
C GLN A 91 14.41 -17.70 -4.92
N ILE A 92 14.27 -17.09 -3.74
CA ILE A 92 13.19 -16.14 -3.43
C ILE A 92 13.30 -14.91 -4.34
N ASN A 93 14.50 -14.35 -4.50
CA ASN A 93 14.71 -13.19 -5.37
C ASN A 93 14.42 -13.52 -6.84
N ARG A 94 14.76 -14.73 -7.29
CA ARG A 94 14.40 -15.21 -8.64
C ARG A 94 12.89 -15.29 -8.83
N LEU A 95 12.16 -15.81 -7.83
CA LEU A 95 10.71 -15.89 -7.85
C LEU A 95 10.08 -14.49 -7.92
N LYS A 96 10.52 -13.55 -7.07
CA LYS A 96 10.08 -12.15 -7.12
C LYS A 96 10.30 -11.52 -8.48
N LEU A 97 11.48 -11.73 -9.06
CA LEU A 97 11.83 -11.20 -10.39
C LEU A 97 10.99 -11.82 -11.51
N GLU A 98 10.60 -13.09 -11.39
CA GLU A 98 9.68 -13.72 -12.34
C GLU A 98 8.30 -13.07 -12.28
N PHE A 99 7.76 -12.87 -11.08
CA PHE A 99 6.46 -12.22 -10.90
C PHE A 99 6.48 -10.73 -11.31
N SER A 100 7.57 -10.01 -11.05
CA SER A 100 7.70 -8.61 -11.46
C SER A 100 7.77 -8.43 -12.98
N ARG A 101 8.12 -9.47 -13.74
CA ARG A 101 8.18 -9.46 -15.22
C ARG A 101 6.85 -9.84 -15.87
N ARG A 102 5.98 -10.58 -15.17
CA ARG A 102 4.67 -11.05 -15.67
C ARG A 102 3.61 -9.93 -15.66
N ARG A 103 4.03 -8.67 -15.85
CA ARG A 103 3.17 -7.48 -15.90
C ARG A 103 2.18 -7.55 -17.05
#